data_AF-A0A973PIN7-F1
#
_entry.id   AF-A0A973PIN7-F1
#
_cell.length_a   1.000
_cell.length_b   1.000
_cell.length_c   1.000
_cell.angle_alpha   90.00
_cell.angle_beta   90.00
_cell.angle_gamma   90.00
#
_symmetry.space_group_name_H-M   'P 1'
#
loop_
_entity.id
_entity.type
_entity.pdbx_description
1 polymer ?
#
loop_
_entity_poly.entity_id
_entity_poly.type
_entity_poly.pdbx_seq_one_letter_code
_entity_poly.pdbx_strand_id
1 'polypeptide(L)'
;MTINLPLPGELTSTFVVAVDRVPDDVESLAPWRVAPPYRRAAVESYGTPALAITRRCSAWQPVGLELGEDERRALRRTRQHLLVTTTAPPAALPGNVQVARATARAVAAAYSGLLID
;
A
#
# COMPACT_ATOMS: atom_id res chain seq x y z
N MET A 1 -9.34 17.29 31.25
CA MET A 1 -8.54 18.03 30.26
C MET A 1 -8.86 17.43 28.89
N THR A 2 -9.39 18.22 27.96
CA THR A 2 -9.86 17.74 26.66
C THR A 2 -8.97 18.31 25.58
N ILE A 3 -8.38 17.45 24.74
CA ILE A 3 -7.56 17.86 23.59
C ILE A 3 -8.45 17.78 22.35
N ASN A 4 -8.71 18.92 21.71
CA ASN A 4 -9.43 18.99 20.44
C ASN A 4 -8.42 19.10 19.30
N LEU A 5 -8.37 18.06 18.45
CA LEU A 5 -7.55 18.02 17.24
C LEU A 5 -8.47 18.07 16.03
N PRO A 6 -8.53 19.19 15.28
CA PRO A 6 -9.30 19.25 14.05
C PRO A 6 -8.62 18.35 13.00
N LEU A 7 -9.38 17.38 12.49
CA LEU A 7 -8.94 16.51 11.41
C LEU A 7 -9.58 16.93 10.09
N PRO A 8 -8.86 16.77 8.97
CA PRO A 8 -9.46 16.85 7.65
C PRO A 8 -10.62 15.84 7.50
N GLY A 9 -11.56 16.14 6.61
CA GLY A 9 -12.69 15.25 6.31
C GLY A 9 -12.27 13.88 5.77
N GLU A 10 -11.09 13.80 5.15
CA GLU A 10 -10.50 12.57 4.62
C GLU A 10 -9.00 12.52 4.91
N LEU A 11 -8.49 11.32 5.13
CA LEU A 11 -7.08 11.03 5.36
C LEU A 11 -6.62 10.02 4.31
N THR A 12 -5.46 10.29 3.72
CA THR A 12 -4.84 9.39 2.73
C THR A 12 -3.62 8.71 3.34
N SER A 13 -3.59 7.38 3.29
CA SER A 13 -2.40 6.58 3.61
C SER A 13 -1.87 5.91 2.35
N THR A 14 -0.55 5.89 2.21
CA THR A 14 0.14 5.33 1.04
C THR A 14 1.17 4.31 1.49
N PHE A 15 1.12 3.14 0.88
CA PHE A 15 2.10 2.05 1.04
C PHE A 15 2.81 1.85 -0.28
N VAL A 16 4.13 1.67 -0.23
CA VAL A 16 4.93 1.47 -1.45
C VAL A 16 5.42 0.05 -1.51
N VAL A 17 5.16 -0.63 -2.64
CA VAL A 17 5.70 -1.95 -2.91
C VAL A 17 6.69 -1.84 -4.06
N ALA A 18 7.96 -2.04 -3.76
CA ALA A 18 9.04 -2.04 -4.73
C ALA A 18 9.18 -3.45 -5.33
N VAL A 19 9.12 -3.56 -6.66
CA VAL A 19 9.20 -4.86 -7.38
C VAL A 19 10.16 -4.77 -8.56
N ASP A 20 10.76 -5.90 -8.92
CA ASP A 20 11.64 -5.99 -10.09
C ASP A 20 10.82 -5.99 -11.40
N ARG A 21 9.75 -6.78 -11.44
CA ARG A 21 8.81 -6.86 -12.56
C ARG A 21 7.38 -6.77 -12.06
N VAL A 22 6.63 -5.79 -12.56
CA VAL A 22 5.16 -5.77 -12.44
C VAL A 22 4.60 -6.47 -13.67
N PRO A 23 3.55 -7.32 -13.55
CA PRO A 23 2.79 -7.76 -14.72
C PRO A 23 2.19 -6.57 -15.46
N ASP A 24 2.00 -6.71 -16.78
CA ASP A 24 1.45 -5.62 -17.60
C ASP A 24 0.06 -5.16 -17.15
N ASP A 25 -0.65 -6.03 -16.43
CA ASP A 25 -1.96 -5.73 -15.86
C ASP A 25 -1.90 -5.58 -14.33
N VAL A 26 -2.02 -4.34 -13.87
CA VAL A 26 -2.15 -3.96 -12.45
C VAL A 26 -3.48 -4.47 -11.87
N GLU A 27 -4.50 -4.66 -12.71
CA GLU A 27 -5.79 -5.21 -12.28
C GLU A 27 -5.66 -6.69 -11.88
N SER A 28 -4.67 -7.40 -12.41
CA SER A 28 -4.32 -8.76 -11.98
C SER A 28 -3.71 -8.84 -10.57
N LEU A 29 -3.31 -7.71 -9.96
CA LEU A 29 -2.77 -7.62 -8.59
C LEU A 29 -3.83 -7.80 -7.49
N ALA A 30 -5.05 -8.03 -7.92
CA ALA A 30 -6.28 -7.84 -7.18
C ALA A 30 -6.38 -8.44 -5.76
N PRO A 31 -7.35 -7.95 -4.98
CA PRO A 31 -7.44 -8.14 -3.54
C PRO A 31 -7.75 -9.57 -3.09
N TRP A 32 -8.06 -10.49 -4.02
CA TRP A 32 -8.32 -11.90 -3.69
C TRP A 32 -7.09 -12.61 -3.09
N ARG A 33 -5.88 -12.11 -3.33
CA ARG A 33 -4.64 -12.61 -2.69
C ARG A 33 -4.50 -12.18 -1.23
N VAL A 34 -5.31 -11.24 -0.77
CA VAL A 34 -5.30 -10.82 0.64
C VAL A 34 -5.79 -11.97 1.51
N ALA A 35 -5.03 -12.27 2.56
CA ALA A 35 -5.40 -13.28 3.55
C ALA A 35 -6.57 -12.76 4.42
N PRO A 36 -7.44 -13.63 4.95
CA PRO A 36 -8.34 -13.27 6.04
C PRO A 36 -7.55 -12.64 7.21
N PRO A 37 -8.15 -11.70 7.96
CA PRO A 37 -9.56 -11.28 7.91
C PRO A 37 -9.87 -10.19 6.85
N TYR A 38 -8.86 -9.61 6.21
CA TYR A 38 -9.03 -8.40 5.41
C TYR A 38 -9.52 -8.63 3.97
N ARG A 39 -9.55 -9.89 3.50
CA ARG A 39 -9.92 -10.24 2.13
C ARG A 39 -11.23 -9.61 1.67
N ARG A 40 -12.31 -9.76 2.47
CA ARG A 40 -13.64 -9.29 2.08
C ARG A 40 -13.66 -7.78 1.87
N ALA A 41 -13.16 -7.05 2.87
CA ALA A 41 -13.06 -5.59 2.82
C ALA A 41 -12.15 -5.11 1.68
N ALA A 42 -11.07 -5.84 1.40
CA ALA A 42 -10.18 -5.51 0.29
C ALA A 42 -10.88 -5.66 -1.07
N VAL A 43 -11.64 -6.74 -1.27
CA VAL A 43 -12.44 -6.95 -2.49
C VAL A 43 -13.52 -5.88 -2.64
N GLU A 44 -14.25 -5.57 -1.55
CA GLU A 44 -15.31 -4.55 -1.54
C GLU A 44 -14.77 -3.13 -1.80
N SER A 45 -13.55 -2.82 -1.35
CA SER A 45 -12.98 -1.46 -1.45
C SER A 45 -12.20 -1.22 -2.74
N TYR A 46 -11.81 -2.27 -3.46
CA TYR A 46 -10.95 -2.16 -4.63
C TYR A 46 -11.63 -1.42 -5.78
N GLY A 47 -10.88 -0.53 -6.42
CA GLY A 47 -11.40 0.34 -7.47
C GLY A 47 -12.14 1.57 -6.95
N THR A 48 -12.22 1.73 -5.62
CA THR A 48 -12.72 2.95 -4.96
C THR A 48 -11.56 3.71 -4.31
N PRO A 49 -11.73 4.98 -3.90
CA PRO A 49 -10.71 5.69 -3.12
C PRO A 49 -10.32 4.98 -1.81
N ALA A 50 -11.19 4.12 -1.25
CA ALA A 50 -10.89 3.35 -0.04
C ALA A 50 -9.80 2.28 -0.26
N LEU A 51 -9.55 1.87 -1.51
CA LEU A 51 -8.41 1.03 -1.87
C LEU A 51 -8.09 1.14 -3.37
N ALA A 52 -6.98 1.80 -3.68
CA ALA A 52 -6.45 1.91 -5.04
C ALA A 52 -5.02 1.36 -5.12
N ILE A 53 -4.70 0.72 -6.24
CA ILE A 53 -3.35 0.25 -6.57
C ILE A 53 -2.93 0.95 -7.85
N THR A 54 -1.84 1.72 -7.82
CA THR A 54 -1.34 2.45 -8.99
C THR A 54 0.12 2.14 -9.24
N ARG A 55 0.51 2.04 -10.52
CA ARG A 55 1.90 1.85 -10.93
C ARG A 55 2.59 3.20 -11.08
N ARG A 56 3.78 3.34 -10.50
CA ARG A 56 4.70 4.45 -10.71
C ARG A 56 6.02 3.95 -11.27
N CYS A 57 6.39 4.51 -12.42
CA CYS A 57 7.66 4.22 -13.10
C CYS A 57 8.79 5.16 -12.65
N SER A 58 8.51 6.18 -11.84
CA SER A 58 9.54 7.05 -11.29
C SER A 58 10.23 6.38 -10.11
N ALA A 59 11.52 6.67 -9.94
CA ALA A 59 12.28 6.26 -8.76
C ALA A 59 11.68 6.97 -7.54
N TRP A 60 10.88 6.24 -6.75
CA TRP A 60 10.47 6.71 -5.45
C TRP A 60 11.69 6.65 -4.53
N GLN A 61 12.04 7.77 -3.91
CA GLN A 61 13.12 7.84 -2.94
C GLN A 61 12.52 7.90 -1.54
N PRO A 62 12.75 6.88 -0.69
CA PRO A 62 12.34 6.95 0.70
C PRO A 62 13.17 8.04 1.41
N VAL A 63 12.51 9.09 1.87
CA VAL A 63 13.15 10.15 2.66
C VAL A 63 12.91 9.83 4.14
N GLY A 64 13.98 9.72 4.94
CA GLY A 64 13.88 9.53 6.39
C GLY A 64 13.45 8.12 6.83
N LEU A 65 13.61 7.12 5.97
CA LEU A 65 13.24 5.72 6.24
C LEU A 65 14.49 4.92 6.64
N GLU A 66 14.50 4.39 7.85
CA GLU A 66 15.57 3.52 8.35
C GLU A 66 15.44 2.11 7.78
N LEU A 67 15.89 1.94 6.53
CA LEU A 67 15.95 0.64 5.87
C LEU A 67 17.23 -0.11 6.27
N GLY A 68 17.15 -1.41 6.51
CA GLY A 68 18.31 -2.28 6.64
C GLY A 68 19.11 -2.41 5.34
N GLU A 69 20.35 -2.90 5.40
CA GLU A 69 21.21 -3.04 4.21
C GLU A 69 20.61 -3.94 3.12
N ASP A 70 19.91 -5.01 3.51
CA ASP A 70 19.26 -5.92 2.57
C ASP A 70 18.04 -5.27 1.89
N GLU A 71 17.26 -4.48 2.63
CA GLU A 71 16.13 -3.72 2.11
C GLU A 71 16.59 -2.61 1.17
N ARG A 72 17.65 -1.88 1.54
CA ARG A 72 18.31 -0.90 0.65
C ARG A 72 18.81 -1.57 -0.62
N ARG A 73 19.39 -2.76 -0.52
CA ARG A 73 19.88 -3.52 -1.68
C ARG A 73 18.73 -4.01 -2.57
N ALA A 74 17.63 -4.46 -1.98
CA ALA A 74 16.43 -4.85 -2.71
C ALA A 74 15.83 -3.64 -3.45
N LEU A 75 15.66 -2.51 -2.76
CA LEU A 75 15.14 -1.26 -3.34
C LEU A 75 15.98 -0.75 -4.51
N ARG A 76 17.31 -0.88 -4.44
CA ARG A 76 18.20 -0.51 -5.57
C ARG A 76 18.04 -1.40 -6.80
N ARG A 77 17.55 -2.63 -6.64
CA ARG A 77 17.34 -3.59 -7.74
C ARG A 77 15.96 -3.46 -8.38
N THR A 78 14.97 -3.03 -7.61
CA THR A 78 13.61 -2.84 -8.08
C THR A 78 13.52 -1.62 -9.00
N ARG A 79 12.92 -1.80 -10.18
CA ARG A 79 12.78 -0.73 -11.18
C ARG A 79 11.39 -0.12 -11.22
N GLN A 80 10.44 -0.70 -10.50
CA GLN A 80 9.04 -0.32 -10.54
C GLN A 80 8.47 -0.26 -9.13
N HIS A 81 7.61 0.73 -8.90
CA HIS A 81 6.93 0.93 -7.63
C HIS A 81 5.42 0.82 -7.83
N LEU A 82 4.77 0.07 -6.96
CA LEU A 82 3.33 0.03 -6.84
C LEU A 82 2.93 0.81 -5.60
N LEU A 83 2.03 1.76 -5.75
CA LEU A 83 1.44 2.49 -4.64
C LEU A 83 0.11 1.84 -4.29
N VAL A 84 -0.02 1.38 -3.05
CA VAL A 84 -1.30 0.95 -2.49
C VAL A 84 -1.79 2.09 -1.59
N THR A 85 -2.87 2.74 -1.99
CA THR A 85 -3.40 3.93 -1.31
C THR A 85 -4.79 3.67 -0.78
N THR A 86 -5.10 4.25 0.38
CA THR A 86 -6.46 4.36 0.91
C THR A 86 -6.72 5.81 1.28
N THR A 87 -7.83 6.34 0.81
CA THR A 87 -8.37 7.65 1.20
C THR A 87 -9.72 7.40 1.87
N ALA A 88 -9.86 7.81 3.12
CA ALA A 88 -11.06 7.53 3.91
C ALA A 88 -11.27 8.58 5.02
N PRO A 89 -12.52 8.78 5.49
CA PRO A 89 -12.76 9.65 6.64
C PRO A 89 -12.13 9.10 7.91
N PRO A 90 -11.78 9.94 8.91
CA PRO A 90 -11.17 9.50 10.16
C PRO A 90 -11.96 8.40 10.89
N ALA A 91 -13.29 8.37 10.76
CA ALA A 91 -14.16 7.36 11.37
C ALA A 91 -13.95 5.94 10.81
N ALA A 92 -13.38 5.81 9.60
CA ALA A 92 -13.07 4.51 8.98
C ALA A 92 -11.68 3.98 9.39
N LEU A 93 -10.92 4.73 10.20
CA LEU A 93 -9.62 4.34 10.70
C LEU A 93 -9.76 3.54 12.02
N PRO A 94 -8.86 2.58 12.28
CA PRO A 94 -7.72 2.17 11.44
C PRO A 94 -8.09 1.13 10.36
N GLY A 95 -9.38 0.76 10.22
CA GLY A 95 -9.83 -0.35 9.39
C GLY A 95 -9.32 -0.31 7.95
N ASN A 96 -9.58 0.78 7.22
CA ASN A 96 -9.17 0.90 5.81
C ASN A 96 -7.65 0.90 5.64
N VAL A 97 -6.92 1.46 6.60
CA VAL A 97 -5.44 1.44 6.61
C VAL A 97 -4.91 0.02 6.76
N GLN A 98 -5.53 -0.81 7.61
CA GLN A 98 -5.12 -2.22 7.73
C GLN A 98 -5.46 -3.03 6.48
N VAL A 99 -6.58 -2.72 5.82
CA VAL A 99 -6.93 -3.34 4.53
C VAL A 99 -5.92 -3.00 3.45
N ALA A 100 -5.53 -1.72 3.34
CA ALA A 100 -4.51 -1.27 2.40
C ALA A 100 -3.14 -1.88 2.72
N ARG A 101 -2.72 -1.90 3.99
CA ARG A 101 -1.48 -2.57 4.42
C ARG A 101 -1.48 -4.06 4.10
N ALA A 102 -2.58 -4.77 4.38
CA ALA A 102 -2.71 -6.19 4.07
C ALA A 102 -2.66 -6.45 2.56
N THR A 103 -3.25 -5.55 1.78
CA THR A 103 -3.16 -5.57 0.31
C THR A 103 -1.73 -5.37 -0.16
N ALA A 104 -1.01 -4.39 0.38
CA ALA A 104 0.39 -4.13 0.03
C ALA A 104 1.30 -5.32 0.38
N ARG A 105 1.07 -5.98 1.53
CA ARG A 105 1.77 -7.22 1.91
C ARG A 105 1.48 -8.37 0.94
N ALA A 106 0.22 -8.55 0.55
CA ALA A 106 -0.16 -9.59 -0.40
C ALA A 106 0.48 -9.37 -1.78
N VAL A 107 0.55 -8.11 -2.23
CA VAL A 107 1.26 -7.74 -3.48
C VAL A 107 2.75 -8.01 -3.34
N ALA A 108 3.40 -7.57 -2.26
CA ALA A 108 4.82 -7.83 -2.02
C ALA A 108 5.14 -9.32 -2.05
N ALA A 109 4.34 -10.14 -1.35
CA ALA A 109 4.51 -11.59 -1.33
C ALA A 109 4.32 -12.23 -2.73
N ALA A 110 3.34 -11.77 -3.51
CA ALA A 110 3.05 -12.32 -4.83
C ALA A 110 4.18 -12.06 -5.85
N TYR A 111 4.91 -10.95 -5.71
CA TYR A 111 5.94 -10.53 -6.68
C TYR A 111 7.36 -10.55 -6.13
N SER A 112 7.56 -11.19 -4.96
CA SER A 112 8.86 -11.17 -4.24
C SER A 112 9.39 -9.74 -4.08
N GLY A 113 8.48 -8.80 -3.84
CA GLY A 113 8.74 -7.38 -3.68
C GLY A 113 9.04 -6.99 -2.24
N LEU A 114 9.56 -5.79 -2.08
CA LEU A 114 9.76 -5.15 -0.79
C LEU A 114 8.59 -4.21 -0.49
N LEU A 115 7.89 -4.44 0.63
CA LEU A 115 6.91 -3.49 1.16
C LEU A 115 7.64 -2.43 1.99
N ILE A 116 7.21 -1.18 1.84
CA ILE A 116 7.69 -0.02 2.57
C ILE A 116 6.45 0.70 3.11
N ASP A 117 6.25 0.65 4.43
CA ASP A 117 5.03 1.07 5.14
C ASP A 117 5.24 2.04 6.29
#